data_AF-A0A5K0VDF0-F1
#
_entry.id   AF-A0A5K0VDF0-F1
#
_cell.length_a   1.000
_cell.length_b   1.000
_cell.length_c   1.000
_cell.angle_alpha   90.00
_cell.angle_beta   90.00
_cell.angle_gamma   90.00
#
_symmetry.space_group_name_H-M   'P 1'
#
loop_
_entity.id
_entity.type
_entity.pdbx_description
1 polymer ?
#
loop_
_entity_poly.entity_id
_entity_poly.type
_entity_poly.pdbx_seq_one_letter_code
_entity_poly.pdbx_strand_id
1 'polypeptide(L)'
;MLSLLSACADVGALDIGKRIHTVLEQGDAVNELRVVLGNALIDMYAKCGSIVDSLRVFNQMHERDVSSWNSIIVGLTFHGHAESALSLFEEMQREKMVRPNGITFVGVLVACSHAGKVEEGRRWFEIMRNNV
;
A
#
# COMPACT_ATOMS: atom_id res chain seq x y z
N MET A 1 16.41 4.03 10.21
CA MET A 1 15.75 4.16 8.89
C MET A 1 14.25 3.98 8.99
N LEU A 2 13.72 2.85 9.45
CA LEU A 2 12.26 2.66 9.61
C LEU A 2 11.59 3.73 10.50
N SER A 3 12.17 4.03 11.67
CA SER A 3 11.67 5.10 12.55
C SER A 3 11.74 6.48 11.92
N LEU A 4 12.75 6.74 11.07
CA LEU A 4 12.87 8.01 10.34
C LEU A 4 11.82 8.13 9.24
N LEU A 5 11.54 7.03 8.51
CA LEU A 5 10.47 6.99 7.52
C LEU A 5 9.11 7.19 8.17
N SER A 6 8.86 6.53 9.31
CA SER A 6 7.65 6.73 10.12
C SER A 6 7.49 8.19 10.53
N ALA A 7 8.53 8.81 11.09
CA ALA A 7 8.49 10.21 11.48
C ALA A 7 8.25 11.15 10.28
N CYS A 8 8.85 10.86 9.12
CA CYS A 8 8.60 11.62 7.90
C CYS A 8 7.14 11.48 7.45
N ALA A 9 6.56 10.28 7.55
CA ALA A 9 5.17 10.02 7.22
C ALA A 9 4.22 10.81 8.14
N ASP A 10 4.50 10.84 9.44
CA ASP A 10 3.67 11.50 10.45
C ASP A 10 3.68 13.03 10.32
N VAL A 11 4.82 13.61 9.95
CA VAL A 11 4.99 15.07 9.82
C VAL A 11 4.94 15.58 8.38
N GLY A 12 4.71 14.70 7.40
CA GLY A 12 4.65 15.06 5.98
C GLY A 12 5.99 15.53 5.38
N ALA A 13 7.13 15.08 5.93
CA ALA A 13 8.47 15.53 5.51
C ALA A 13 8.97 14.81 4.25
N LEU A 14 8.30 15.05 3.11
CA LEU A 14 8.56 14.40 1.83
C LEU A 14 10.03 14.48 1.38
N ASP A 15 10.65 15.65 1.49
CA ASP A 15 12.03 15.86 1.01
C ASP A 15 13.05 15.07 1.83
N ILE A 16 12.82 14.93 3.14
CA ILE A 16 13.66 14.10 4.01
C ILE A 16 13.44 12.62 3.65
N GLY A 17 12.19 12.20 3.46
CA GLY A 17 11.84 10.86 3.02
C GLY A 17 12.51 10.46 1.70
N LYS A 18 12.53 11.35 0.71
CA LYS A 18 13.23 11.14 -0.57
C LYS A 18 14.73 10.94 -0.39
N ARG A 19 15.38 11.74 0.45
CA ARG A 19 16.82 11.58 0.75
C ARG A 19 17.11 10.24 1.42
N ILE A 20 16.27 9.83 2.36
CA ILE A 20 16.35 8.53 3.01
C ILE A 20 16.20 7.41 1.98
N HIS A 21 15.24 7.51 1.05
CA HIS A 21 15.03 6.53 -0.01
C HIS A 21 16.28 6.37 -0.90
N THR A 22 16.87 7.47 -1.36
CA THR A 22 18.11 7.43 -2.15
C THR A 22 19.26 6.73 -1.41
N VAL A 23 19.40 6.93 -0.10
CA VAL A 23 20.41 6.23 0.71
C VAL A 23 20.12 4.73 0.79
N LEU A 24 18.84 4.33 0.86
CA LEU A 24 18.46 2.91 0.86
C LEU A 24 18.74 2.22 -0.47
N GLU A 25 18.52 2.90 -1.60
CA GLU A 25 18.80 2.36 -2.94
C GLU A 25 20.31 2.14 -3.19
N GLN A 26 21.17 2.91 -2.54
CA GLN A 26 22.63 2.81 -2.66
C GLN A 26 23.24 1.72 -1.78
N GLY A 27 22.50 1.19 -0.81
CA GLY A 27 22.98 0.18 0.13
C GLY A 27 22.57 -1.24 -0.25
N ASP A 28 23.40 -2.22 0.08
CA ASP A 28 23.04 -3.63 0.01
C ASP A 28 22.16 -4.01 1.21
N ALA A 29 20.85 -3.75 1.09
CA ALA A 29 19.88 -4.27 2.05
C ALA A 29 19.77 -5.80 1.89
N VAL A 30 19.88 -6.51 3.01
CA VAL A 30 19.57 -7.94 3.13
C VAL A 30 18.15 -8.18 2.61
N ASN A 31 17.93 -9.25 1.84
CA ASN A 31 16.64 -9.56 1.21
C ASN A 31 15.44 -9.45 2.18
N GLU A 32 15.57 -9.94 3.41
CA GLU A 32 14.50 -9.89 4.42
C GLU A 32 14.11 -8.46 4.82
N LEU A 33 15.07 -7.53 4.86
CA LEU A 33 14.80 -6.14 5.23
C LEU A 33 14.23 -5.33 4.05
N ARG A 34 14.41 -5.81 2.81
CA ARG A 34 13.93 -5.11 1.60
C ARG A 34 12.41 -4.94 1.59
N VAL A 35 11.66 -5.99 1.96
CA VAL A 35 10.19 -5.92 2.02
C VAL A 35 9.74 -4.93 3.09
N VAL A 36 10.34 -4.99 4.28
CA VAL A 36 10.00 -4.09 5.40
C VAL A 36 10.30 -2.63 5.06
N LEU A 37 11.45 -2.34 4.45
CA LEU A 37 11.81 -0.99 4.00
C LEU A 37 10.91 -0.51 2.86
N GLY A 38 10.59 -1.38 1.91
CA GLY A 38 9.64 -1.08 0.83
C GLY A 38 8.27 -0.68 1.37
N ASN A 39 7.73 -1.44 2.33
CA ASN A 39 6.46 -1.13 2.99
C ASN A 39 6.49 0.23 3.70
N ALA A 40 7.57 0.52 4.43
CA ALA A 40 7.74 1.81 5.10
C ALA A 40 7.86 2.99 4.12
N LEU A 41 8.49 2.78 2.97
CA LEU A 41 8.58 3.77 1.90
C LEU A 41 7.22 4.01 1.22
N ILE A 42 6.45 2.95 0.94
CA ILE A 42 5.09 3.05 0.38
C ILE A 42 4.21 3.90 1.31
N ASP A 43 4.18 3.58 2.61
CA ASP A 43 3.40 4.31 3.62
C ASP A 43 3.86 5.77 3.75
N MET A 44 5.19 5.99 3.84
CA MET A 44 5.76 7.34 3.94
C MET A 44 5.39 8.20 2.74
N TYR A 45 5.59 7.72 1.51
CA TYR A 45 5.24 8.48 0.31
C TYR A 45 3.74 8.75 0.21
N ALA A 46 2.90 7.76 0.51
CA ALA A 46 1.45 7.93 0.49
C ALA A 46 1.00 8.99 1.51
N LYS A 47 1.46 8.92 2.76
CA LYS A 47 1.11 9.92 3.80
C LYS A 47 1.67 11.31 3.52
N CYS A 48 2.82 11.40 2.85
CA CYS A 48 3.39 12.67 2.40
C CYS A 48 2.72 13.25 1.14
N GLY A 49 1.67 12.61 0.62
CA GLY A 49 0.93 13.10 -0.54
C GLY A 49 1.55 12.75 -1.90
N SER A 50 2.62 11.96 -1.95
CA SER A 50 3.22 11.49 -3.21
C SER A 50 2.79 10.05 -3.51
N ILE A 51 1.52 9.86 -3.86
CA ILE A 51 0.98 8.54 -4.21
C ILE A 51 1.67 7.92 -5.45
N VAL A 52 2.17 8.76 -6.36
CA VAL A 52 2.90 8.32 -7.56
C VAL A 52 4.24 7.68 -7.18
N ASP A 53 4.99 8.27 -6.25
CA ASP A 53 6.25 7.68 -5.77
C ASP A 53 5.98 6.43 -4.91
N SER A 54 4.89 6.43 -4.13
CA SER A 54 4.43 5.24 -3.38
C SER A 54 4.16 4.05 -4.30
N LEU A 55 3.43 4.28 -5.40
CA LEU A 55 3.16 3.26 -6.41
C LEU A 55 4.43 2.83 -7.16
N ARG A 56 5.38 3.75 -7.40
CA ARG A 56 6.68 3.42 -8.00
C ARG A 56 7.45 2.43 -7.13
N VAL A 57 7.53 2.68 -5.82
CA VAL A 57 8.19 1.77 -4.86
C VAL A 57 7.52 0.40 -4.91
N PHE A 58 6.19 0.34 -4.80
CA PHE A 58 5.44 -0.92 -4.87
C PHE A 58 5.74 -1.72 -6.14
N ASN A 59 5.80 -1.05 -7.30
CA ASN A 59 6.10 -1.70 -8.58
C ASN A 59 7.54 -2.21 -8.69
N GLN A 60 8.49 -1.58 -8.00
CA GLN A 60 9.91 -1.98 -8.00
C GLN A 60 10.21 -3.13 -7.02
N MET A 61 9.30 -3.43 -6.09
CA MET A 61 9.47 -4.56 -5.15
C MET A 61 9.35 -5.90 -5.88
N HIS A 62 10.36 -6.75 -5.70
CA HIS A 62 10.38 -8.11 -6.26
C HIS A 62 9.50 -9.08 -5.46
N GLU A 63 9.50 -8.95 -4.15
CA GLU A 63 8.65 -9.69 -3.22
C GLU A 63 7.71 -8.70 -2.52
N ARG A 64 6.44 -9.06 -2.40
CA ARG A 64 5.39 -8.25 -1.79
C ARG A 64 4.66 -9.11 -0.77
N ASP A 65 4.47 -8.58 0.42
CA ASP A 65 3.64 -9.22 1.44
C ASP A 65 2.26 -8.55 1.50
N VAL A 66 1.39 -9.09 2.35
CA VAL A 66 0.05 -8.50 2.57
C VAL A 66 0.13 -7.03 2.98
N SER A 67 1.20 -6.62 3.67
CA SER A 67 1.41 -5.25 4.11
C SER A 67 1.77 -4.32 2.94
N SER A 68 2.56 -4.78 1.96
CA SER A 68 2.85 -4.05 0.72
C SER A 68 1.56 -3.71 -0.03
N TRP A 69 0.72 -4.73 -0.24
CA TRP A 69 -0.57 -4.60 -0.91
C TRP A 69 -1.53 -3.69 -0.16
N ASN A 70 -1.65 -3.89 1.16
CA ASN A 70 -2.52 -3.06 1.99
C ASN A 70 -2.12 -1.58 1.95
N SER A 71 -0.83 -1.30 2.07
CA SER A 71 -0.33 0.08 2.11
C SER A 71 -0.65 0.82 0.81
N ILE A 72 -0.44 0.19 -0.35
CA ILE A 72 -0.72 0.83 -1.63
C ILE A 72 -2.22 0.93 -1.95
N ILE A 73 -3.01 -0.11 -1.65
CA ILE A 73 -4.47 -0.10 -1.87
C ILE A 73 -5.11 1.02 -1.02
N VAL A 74 -4.78 1.07 0.27
CA VAL A 74 -5.29 2.10 1.18
C VAL A 74 -4.81 3.48 0.76
N GLY A 75 -3.53 3.62 0.39
CA GLY A 75 -2.97 4.86 -0.13
C GLY A 75 -3.74 5.38 -1.33
N LEU A 76 -3.92 4.56 -2.38
CA LEU A 76 -4.65 4.94 -3.58
C LEU A 76 -6.09 5.36 -3.27
N THR A 77 -6.78 4.61 -2.41
CA THR A 77 -8.14 4.93 -1.99
C THR A 77 -8.25 6.31 -1.34
N PHE A 78 -7.35 6.64 -0.41
CA PHE A 78 -7.35 7.94 0.28
C PHE A 78 -6.93 9.10 -0.63
N HIS A 79 -6.15 8.83 -1.68
CA HIS A 79 -5.77 9.81 -2.70
C HIS A 79 -6.77 9.93 -3.86
N GLY A 80 -7.97 9.33 -3.72
CA GLY A 80 -9.04 9.45 -4.73
C GLY A 80 -8.87 8.55 -5.95
N HIS A 81 -7.89 7.63 -5.94
CA HIS A 81 -7.62 6.69 -7.02
C HIS A 81 -8.35 5.35 -6.80
N ALA A 82 -9.65 5.41 -6.53
CA ALA A 82 -10.46 4.25 -6.14
C ALA A 82 -10.43 3.12 -7.19
N GLU A 83 -10.53 3.44 -8.49
CA GLU A 83 -10.46 2.43 -9.55
C GLU A 83 -9.10 1.73 -9.59
N SER A 84 -8.00 2.46 -9.42
CA SER A 84 -6.66 1.88 -9.36
C SER A 84 -6.49 1.00 -8.13
N ALA A 85 -7.06 1.37 -6.98
CA ALA A 85 -7.06 0.56 -5.78
C ALA A 85 -7.79 -0.78 -6.00
N LEU A 86 -8.95 -0.75 -6.67
CA LEU A 86 -9.70 -1.96 -7.04
C LEU A 86 -8.94 -2.83 -8.05
N SER A 87 -8.30 -2.23 -9.06
CA SER A 87 -7.45 -2.97 -10.01
C SER A 87 -6.27 -3.67 -9.31
N LEU A 88 -5.61 -3.01 -8.35
CA LEU A 88 -4.56 -3.65 -7.56
C LEU A 88 -5.11 -4.76 -6.65
N PHE A 89 -6.30 -4.60 -6.09
CA PHE A 89 -6.94 -5.67 -5.34
C PHE A 89 -7.23 -6.91 -6.19
N GLU A 90 -7.67 -6.73 -7.44
CA GLU A 90 -7.82 -7.83 -8.40
C GLU A 90 -6.47 -8.48 -8.74
N GLU A 91 -5.40 -7.70 -8.85
CA GLU A 91 -4.04 -8.23 -9.02
C GLU A 91 -3.60 -9.07 -7.82
N MET A 92 -3.80 -8.57 -6.60
CA MET A 92 -3.51 -9.30 -5.36
C MET A 92 -4.25 -10.64 -5.31
N GLN A 93 -5.52 -10.69 -5.71
CA GLN A 93 -6.30 -11.93 -5.72
C GLN A 93 -5.77 -12.99 -6.70
N ARG A 94 -5.03 -12.56 -7.74
CA ARG A 94 -4.39 -13.48 -8.69
C ARG A 94 -3.06 -14.02 -8.16
N GLU A 95 -2.48 -13.42 -7.12
CA GLU A 95 -1.28 -13.96 -6.48
C GLU A 95 -1.62 -15.17 -5.60
N LYS A 96 -0.89 -16.27 -5.79
CA LYS A 96 -1.17 -17.53 -5.08
C LYS A 96 -0.76 -17.52 -3.60
N MET A 97 0.21 -16.69 -3.25
CA MET A 97 0.91 -16.74 -1.96
C MET A 97 0.45 -15.66 -0.97
N VAL A 98 -0.27 -14.64 -1.43
CA VAL A 98 -0.73 -13.53 -0.60
C VAL A 98 -2.25 -13.52 -0.58
N ARG A 99 -2.84 -13.50 0.62
CA ARG A 99 -4.30 -13.45 0.78
C ARG A 99 -4.75 -12.11 1.35
N PRO A 100 -5.86 -11.54 0.85
CA PRO A 100 -6.50 -10.41 1.48
C PRO A 100 -6.81 -10.66 2.95
N ASN A 101 -6.63 -9.64 3.79
CA ASN A 101 -7.03 -9.65 5.19
C ASN A 101 -8.01 -8.51 5.48
N GLY A 102 -8.42 -8.35 6.75
CA GLY A 102 -9.38 -7.32 7.14
C GLY A 102 -8.97 -5.89 6.73
N ILE A 103 -7.68 -5.58 6.79
CA ILE A 103 -7.16 -4.26 6.36
C ILE A 103 -7.34 -4.08 4.84
N THR A 104 -7.06 -5.13 4.05
CA THR A 104 -7.31 -5.12 2.60
C THR A 104 -8.77 -4.80 2.31
N PHE A 105 -9.70 -5.53 2.96
CA PHE A 105 -11.13 -5.35 2.73
C PHE A 105 -11.62 -3.96 3.15
N VAL A 106 -11.13 -3.40 4.25
CA VAL A 106 -11.45 -2.01 4.62
C VAL A 106 -11.03 -1.04 3.51
N GLY A 107 -9.81 -1.16 2.98
CA GLY A 107 -9.35 -0.33 1.86
C GLY A 107 -10.22 -0.46 0.60
N VAL A 108 -10.62 -1.68 0.27
CA VAL A 108 -11.51 -1.99 -0.87
C VAL A 108 -12.92 -1.43 -0.66
N LEU A 109 -13.49 -1.57 0.54
CA LEU A 109 -14.82 -1.05 0.84
C LEU A 109 -14.88 0.48 0.74
N VAL A 110 -13.84 1.16 1.22
CA VAL A 110 -13.72 2.62 1.06
C VAL A 110 -13.56 2.98 -0.43
N ALA A 111 -12.77 2.21 -1.20
CA ALA A 111 -12.66 2.41 -2.65
C ALA A 111 -14.02 2.25 -3.35
N CYS A 112 -14.78 1.19 -3.04
CA CYS A 112 -16.13 1.00 -3.57
C CYS A 112 -17.06 2.16 -3.20
N SER A 113 -16.96 2.70 -1.98
CA SER A 113 -17.72 3.88 -1.57
C SER A 113 -17.35 5.12 -2.39
N HIS A 114 -16.06 5.36 -2.63
CA HIS A 114 -15.59 6.51 -3.42
C HIS A 114 -15.96 6.37 -4.92
N ALA A 115 -15.98 5.14 -5.45
CA ALA A 115 -16.34 4.85 -6.84
C ALA A 115 -17.85 4.67 -7.07
N GLY A 116 -18.68 4.71 -6.02
CA GLY A 116 -20.13 4.46 -6.12
C GLY A 116 -20.51 3.01 -6.45
N LYS A 117 -19.60 2.05 -6.26
CA LYS A 117 -19.81 0.61 -6.57
C LYS A 117 -20.47 -0.13 -5.41
N VAL A 118 -21.72 0.23 -5.11
CA VAL A 118 -22.47 -0.27 -3.93
C VAL A 118 -22.57 -1.80 -3.91
N GLU A 119 -22.96 -2.42 -5.02
CA GLU A 119 -23.15 -3.88 -5.09
C GLU A 119 -21.82 -4.64 -4.93
N GLU A 120 -20.74 -4.09 -5.50
CA GLU A 120 -19.41 -4.67 -5.36
C GLU A 120 -18.92 -4.56 -3.91
N GLY A 121 -19.11 -3.40 -3.28
CA GLY A 121 -18.80 -3.20 -1.87
C GLY A 121 -19.56 -4.16 -0.96
N ARG A 122 -20.87 -4.37 -1.20
CA ARG A 122 -21.66 -5.36 -0.45
C ARG A 122 -21.09 -6.77 -0.57
N ARG A 123 -20.75 -7.20 -1.78
CA ARG A 123 -20.15 -8.50 -2.04
C ARG A 123 -18.84 -8.69 -1.25
N TRP A 124 -17.95 -7.69 -1.29
CA TRP A 124 -16.68 -7.77 -0.57
C TRP A 124 -16.86 -7.75 0.95
N PHE A 125 -17.85 -7.01 1.46
CA PHE A 125 -18.19 -7.03 2.89
C PHE A 125 -18.67 -8.41 3.37
N GLU A 126 -19.51 -9.08 2.59
CA GLU A 126 -19.99 -10.43 2.91
C GLU A 126 -18.85 -11.45 2.89
N ILE A 127 -17.97 -11.37 1.90
CA ILE A 127 -16.77 -12.21 1.81
C ILE A 127 -15.85 -11.97 3.02
N MET A 128 -15.62 -10.71 3.41
CA MET A 128 -14.83 -10.37 4.60
C MET A 128 -15.44 -11.02 5.85
N ARG A 129 -16.75 -10.87 6.07
CA ARG A 129 -17.42 -11.40 7.27
C ARG A 129 -17.37 -12.93 7.38
N ASN A 130 -17.34 -13.63 6.25
CA ASN A 130 -17.37 -15.09 6.22
C ASN A 130 -15.97 -15.74 6.25
N ASN A 131 -14.88 -14.96 6.11
CA ASN A 131 -13.50 -15.46 6.04
C ASN A 131 -12.58 -14.92 7.16
N VAL A 132 -13.14 -14.20 8.14
CA VAL A 132 -12.44 -13.71 9.34
C VAL A 132 -12.93 -14.47 10.57
#